data_AF-A0A3D1X479-F1
#
_entry.id   AF-A0A3D1X479-F1
#
_cell.length_a   1.000
_cell.length_b   1.000
_cell.length_c   1.000
_cell.angle_alpha   90.00
_cell.angle_beta   90.00
_cell.angle_gamma   90.00
#
_symmetry.space_group_name_H-M   'P 1'
#
loop_
_entity.id
_entity.type
_entity.pdbx_description
1 polymer ?
#
loop_
_entity_poly.entity_id
_entity_poly.type
_entity_poly.pdbx_seq_one_letter_code
_entity_poly.pdbx_strand_id
1 'polypeptide(L)'
;MGKIDLTINKTGLQHNIEKAKENNVIIPTIAQMQHPETIPEKIQKKLKTVGLWDVNPLNLFRITWKNEAKESGGLFQEVPNFVEIPSELSGVPCRILAMAGKWFPTGCHKVGASFGCLAPRLVTGQFDVDKHKAVWPSTG
;
A
#
# COMPACT_ATOMS: atom_id res chain seq x y z
N MET A 1 -3.36 -5.36 26.08
CA MET A 1 -3.11 -5.09 24.64
C MET A 1 -1.90 -4.19 24.55
N GLY A 2 -0.80 -4.62 23.94
CA GLY A 2 0.44 -3.83 23.88
C GLY A 2 0.24 -2.61 22.97
N LYS A 3 0.47 -1.41 23.51
CA LYS A 3 0.46 -0.15 22.75
C LYS A 3 1.62 -0.19 21.74
N ILE A 4 1.39 0.25 20.50
CA ILE A 4 2.48 0.41 19.52
C ILE A 4 3.46 1.44 20.10
N ASP A 5 4.72 1.05 20.26
CA ASP A 5 5.79 1.96 20.65
C ASP A 5 6.16 2.84 19.46
N LEU A 6 6.08 4.16 19.65
CA LEU A 6 6.39 5.17 18.64
C LEU A 6 7.60 6.03 19.05
N THR A 7 8.41 5.54 19.99
CA THR A 7 9.64 6.21 20.42
C THR A 7 10.59 6.35 19.24
N ILE A 8 11.07 7.58 19.02
CA ILE A 8 11.93 7.91 17.88
C ILE A 8 13.38 7.55 18.18
N ASN A 9 13.95 6.68 17.35
CA ASN A 9 15.39 6.45 17.25
C ASN A 9 15.96 7.32 16.13
N LYS A 10 16.58 8.44 16.51
CA LYS A 10 17.08 9.46 15.56
C LYS A 10 18.13 8.91 14.59
N THR A 11 19.03 8.03 15.04
CA THR A 11 20.10 7.47 14.20
C THR A 11 19.51 6.57 13.11
N GLY A 12 18.66 5.61 13.49
CA GLY A 12 18.01 4.73 12.52
C GLY A 12 17.08 5.50 11.57
N LEU A 13 16.37 6.53 12.08
CA LEU A 13 15.52 7.39 11.25
C LEU A 13 16.34 8.15 10.21
N GLN A 14 17.51 8.67 10.57
CA GLN A 14 18.38 9.39 9.64
C GLN A 14 18.86 8.47 8.50
N HIS A 15 19.35 7.27 8.81
CA HIS A 15 19.72 6.27 7.79
C HIS A 15 18.55 5.95 6.86
N ASN A 16 17.35 5.76 7.43
CA ASN A 16 16.15 5.48 6.65
C ASN A 16 15.78 6.63 5.69
N ILE A 17 15.90 7.88 6.16
CA ILE A 17 15.64 9.08 5.33
C ILE A 17 16.64 9.17 4.18
N GLU A 18 17.92 8.93 4.45
CA GLU A 18 18.98 8.94 3.43
C GLU A 18 18.72 7.87 2.37
N LYS A 19 18.48 6.63 2.79
CA LYS A 19 18.17 5.52 1.89
C LYS A 19 16.90 5.77 1.07
N ALA A 20 15.86 6.36 1.67
CA ALA A 20 14.63 6.70 0.97
C ALA A 20 14.88 7.76 -0.11
N LYS A 21 15.70 8.78 0.17
CA LYS A 21 16.09 9.81 -0.82
C LYS A 21 16.88 9.20 -1.98
N GLU A 22 17.89 8.37 -1.68
CA GLU A 22 18.70 7.67 -2.70
C GLU A 22 17.82 6.87 -3.67
N ASN A 23 16.78 6.21 -3.14
CA ASN A 23 15.91 5.33 -3.91
C ASN A 23 14.62 6.02 -4.40
N ASN A 24 14.50 7.34 -4.23
CA ASN A 24 13.31 8.12 -4.61
C ASN A 24 11.99 7.59 -3.99
N VAL A 25 12.05 7.05 -2.77
CA VAL A 25 10.90 6.50 -2.05
C VAL A 25 10.17 7.62 -1.32
N ILE A 26 8.86 7.70 -1.55
CA ILE A 26 7.96 8.56 -0.81
C ILE A 26 6.89 7.67 -0.19
N ILE A 27 6.77 7.74 1.14
CA ILE A 27 5.83 6.92 1.91
C ILE A 27 4.49 7.68 2.00
N PRO A 28 3.37 7.09 1.53
CA PRO A 28 2.05 7.68 1.73
C PRO A 28 1.64 7.63 3.20
N THR A 29 0.81 8.59 3.59
CA THR A 29 0.11 8.51 4.88
C THR A 29 -1.03 7.50 4.82
N ILE A 30 -1.43 6.98 5.98
CA ILE A 30 -2.64 6.13 6.09
C ILE A 30 -3.88 6.88 5.58
N ALA A 31 -3.98 8.18 5.86
CA ALA A 31 -5.06 9.01 5.36
C ALA A 31 -5.11 9.04 3.82
N GLN A 32 -3.96 9.18 3.15
CA GLN A 32 -3.88 9.11 1.69
C GLN A 32 -4.22 7.73 1.13
N MET A 33 -3.94 6.65 1.84
CA MET A 33 -4.36 5.29 1.40
C MET A 33 -5.88 5.12 1.44
N GLN A 34 -6.52 5.67 2.47
CA GLN A 34 -7.99 5.66 2.63
C GLN A 34 -8.69 6.61 1.66
N HIS A 35 -8.06 7.78 1.44
CA HIS A 35 -8.54 8.89 0.65
C HIS A 35 -7.54 9.22 -0.46
N PRO A 36 -7.41 8.37 -1.49
CA PRO A 36 -6.41 8.56 -2.55
C PRO A 36 -6.62 9.85 -3.36
N GLU A 37 -7.81 10.45 -3.32
CA GLU A 37 -8.08 11.78 -3.85
C GLU A 37 -7.22 12.88 -3.22
N THR A 38 -6.72 12.67 -2.00
CA THR A 38 -5.83 13.61 -1.28
C THR A 38 -4.35 13.48 -1.67
N ILE A 39 -4.01 12.52 -2.53
CA ILE A 39 -2.64 12.32 -3.01
C ILE A 39 -2.23 13.53 -3.86
N PRO A 40 -1.05 14.14 -3.66
CA PRO A 40 -0.62 15.31 -4.41
C PRO A 40 -0.67 15.09 -5.92
N GLU A 41 -1.13 16.10 -6.66
CA GLU A 41 -1.30 16.03 -8.13
C GLU A 41 0.00 15.64 -8.85
N LYS A 42 1.16 16.10 -8.35
CA LYS A 42 2.48 15.73 -8.88
C LYS A 42 2.74 14.21 -8.83
N ILE A 43 2.25 13.53 -7.81
CA ILE A 43 2.36 12.07 -7.67
C ILE A 43 1.37 11.39 -8.61
N GLN A 44 0.12 11.83 -8.64
CA GLN A 44 -0.90 11.30 -9.55
C GLN A 44 -0.47 11.39 -11.02
N LYS A 45 0.12 12.52 -11.45
CA LYS A 45 0.67 12.68 -12.80
C LYS A 45 1.74 11.65 -13.13
N LYS A 46 2.65 11.36 -12.18
CA LYS A 46 3.68 10.32 -12.37
C LYS A 46 3.10 8.91 -12.38
N LEU A 47 2.06 8.64 -11.58
CA LEU A 47 1.40 7.33 -11.57
C LEU A 47 0.81 6.95 -12.94
N LYS A 48 0.41 7.94 -13.75
CA LYS A 48 -0.10 7.71 -15.12
C LYS A 48 0.90 7.03 -16.05
N THR A 49 2.20 7.07 -15.74
CA THR A 49 3.26 6.46 -16.55
C THR A 49 3.84 5.20 -15.91
N VAL A 50 3.24 4.70 -14.82
CA VAL A 50 3.75 3.56 -14.04
C VAL A 50 2.76 2.41 -14.11
N GLY A 51 3.25 1.22 -14.46
CA GLY A 51 2.49 -0.02 -14.41
C GLY A 51 2.09 -0.34 -12.97
N LEU A 52 0.87 -0.84 -12.79
CA LEU A 52 0.31 -1.13 -11.47
C LEU A 52 1.15 -2.16 -10.70
N TRP A 53 1.75 -3.11 -11.41
CA TRP A 53 2.53 -4.21 -10.81
C TRP A 53 4.04 -4.02 -10.92
N ASP A 54 4.50 -2.90 -11.48
CA ASP A 54 5.92 -2.57 -11.55
C ASP A 54 6.51 -2.39 -10.14
N VAL A 55 7.77 -2.80 -9.98
CA VAL A 55 8.55 -2.50 -8.77
C VAL A 55 8.98 -1.04 -8.83
N ASN A 56 8.06 -0.15 -8.46
CA ASN A 56 8.24 1.30 -8.46
C ASN A 56 7.78 1.88 -7.11
N PRO A 57 8.59 2.74 -6.45
CA PRO A 57 8.21 3.33 -5.16
C PRO A 57 6.87 4.09 -5.18
N LEU A 58 6.47 4.65 -6.32
CA LEU A 58 5.19 5.34 -6.44
C LEU A 58 4.00 4.41 -6.25
N ASN A 59 4.13 3.12 -6.52
CA ASN A 59 3.06 2.15 -6.30
C ASN A 59 2.71 1.98 -4.80
N LEU A 60 3.51 2.49 -3.85
CA LEU A 60 3.10 2.59 -2.45
C LEU A 60 1.80 3.41 -2.27
N PHE A 61 1.59 4.42 -3.11
CA PHE A 61 0.36 5.22 -3.10
C PHE A 61 -0.88 4.45 -3.62
N ARG A 62 -0.67 3.30 -4.26
CA ARG A 62 -1.72 2.42 -4.76
C ARG A 62 -2.07 1.29 -3.80
N ILE A 63 -1.65 1.37 -2.53
CA ILE A 63 -2.11 0.43 -1.48
C ILE A 63 -3.53 0.84 -1.04
N THR A 64 -4.51 0.57 -1.90
CA THR A 64 -5.93 0.94 -1.68
C THR A 64 -6.87 0.08 -2.53
N TRP A 65 -8.11 -0.12 -2.07
CA TRP A 65 -9.14 -0.86 -2.82
C TRP A 65 -9.74 -0.05 -3.98
N LYS A 66 -9.44 1.25 -4.02
CA LYS A 66 -9.97 2.24 -4.96
C LYS A 66 -9.12 2.41 -6.22
N ASN A 67 -8.13 1.56 -6.49
CA ASN A 67 -7.38 1.67 -7.75
C ASN A 67 -8.31 1.44 -8.94
N GLU A 68 -8.11 2.20 -10.01
CA GLU A 68 -8.79 1.91 -11.27
C GLU A 68 -8.33 0.54 -11.82
N ALA A 69 -9.24 -0.26 -12.37
CA ALA A 69 -8.98 -1.59 -12.92
C ALA A 69 -8.19 -1.55 -14.25
N LYS A 70 -7.00 -0.94 -14.24
CA LYS A 70 -6.08 -0.79 -15.37
C LYS A 70 -4.69 -1.28 -15.00
N GLU A 71 -4.06 -1.99 -15.92
CA GLU A 71 -2.72 -2.55 -15.71
C GLU A 71 -1.63 -1.48 -15.70
N SER A 72 -1.84 -0.35 -16.38
CA SER A 72 -0.92 0.79 -16.38
C SER A 72 -1.65 2.12 -16.42
N GLY A 73 -1.08 3.11 -15.74
CA GLY A 73 -1.55 4.48 -15.76
C GLY A 73 -2.89 4.77 -15.06
N GLY A 74 -3.54 3.75 -14.50
CA GLY A 74 -4.78 3.89 -13.73
C GLY A 74 -4.58 4.77 -12.51
N LEU A 75 -5.57 5.60 -12.20
CA LEU A 75 -5.57 6.38 -10.96
C LEU A 75 -6.46 5.69 -9.94
N PHE A 76 -7.51 6.39 -9.52
CA PHE A 76 -8.39 5.94 -8.47
C PHE A 76 -9.84 6.17 -8.88
N GLN A 77 -10.73 5.37 -8.31
CA GLN A 77 -12.18 5.41 -8.50
C GLN A 77 -12.86 5.57 -7.14
N GLU A 78 -14.06 6.15 -7.15
CA GLU A 78 -14.81 6.43 -5.93
C GLU A 78 -15.22 5.16 -5.19
N VAL A 79 -15.68 4.16 -5.96
CA VAL A 79 -16.18 2.88 -5.44
C VAL A 79 -15.11 1.80 -5.60
N PRO A 80 -14.82 1.00 -4.55
CA PRO A 80 -13.88 -0.10 -4.64
C PRO A 80 -14.18 -1.11 -5.76
N ASN A 81 -13.15 -1.82 -6.22
CA ASN A 81 -13.39 -2.96 -7.12
C ASN A 81 -14.02 -4.12 -6.33
N PHE A 82 -15.28 -4.44 -6.65
CA PHE A 82 -15.98 -5.60 -6.11
C PHE A 82 -16.86 -6.26 -7.16
N VAL A 83 -17.19 -7.53 -6.93
CA VAL A 83 -18.24 -8.26 -7.64
C VAL A 83 -19.31 -8.61 -6.62
N GLU A 84 -20.57 -8.33 -6.95
CA GLU A 84 -21.70 -8.81 -6.17
C GLU A 84 -22.03 -10.24 -6.59
N ILE A 85 -22.08 -11.16 -5.63
CA ILE A 85 -22.46 -12.55 -5.87
C ILE A 85 -23.97 -12.65 -5.60
N PRO A 86 -24.79 -12.84 -6.64
CA PRO A 86 -26.24 -12.82 -6.49
C PRO A 86 -26.76 -14.08 -5.78
N SER A 87 -27.94 -13.98 -5.18
CA SER A 87 -28.57 -15.10 -4.46
C SER A 87 -28.86 -16.30 -5.37
N GLU A 88 -29.13 -16.06 -6.66
CA GLU A 88 -29.32 -17.10 -7.67
C GLU A 88 -28.07 -17.94 -7.92
N LEU A 89 -26.88 -17.39 -7.64
CA LEU A 89 -25.61 -18.10 -7.74
C LEU A 89 -25.17 -18.67 -6.39
N SER A 90 -25.35 -17.93 -5.30
CA SER A 90 -24.88 -18.32 -3.96
C SER A 90 -25.82 -19.26 -3.20
N GLY A 91 -27.12 -19.25 -3.54
CA GLY A 91 -28.15 -20.01 -2.84
C GLY A 91 -28.53 -19.48 -1.46
N VAL A 92 -28.02 -18.31 -1.04
CA VAL A 92 -28.32 -17.70 0.26
C VAL A 92 -28.97 -16.32 0.10
N PRO A 93 -29.86 -15.90 1.02
CA PRO A 93 -30.49 -14.58 0.94
C PRO A 93 -29.57 -13.42 1.35
N CYS A 94 -28.39 -13.73 1.91
CA CYS A 94 -27.43 -12.73 2.35
C CYS A 94 -26.75 -12.05 1.15
N ARG A 95 -26.62 -10.72 1.19
CA ARG A 95 -25.87 -9.96 0.18
C ARG A 95 -24.37 -10.22 0.32
N ILE A 96 -23.74 -10.76 -0.74
CA ILE A 96 -22.32 -11.10 -0.74
C ILE A 96 -21.56 -10.20 -1.71
N LEU A 97 -20.54 -9.50 -1.21
CA LEU A 97 -19.62 -8.70 -2.02
C LEU A 97 -18.22 -9.31 -1.96
N ALA A 98 -17.68 -9.66 -3.13
CA ALA A 98 -16.32 -10.17 -3.28
C ALA A 98 -15.39 -9.03 -3.73
N MET A 99 -14.49 -8.61 -2.85
CA MET A 99 -13.52 -7.54 -3.12
C MET A 99 -12.39 -8.03 -4.03
N ALA A 100 -12.03 -7.26 -5.06
CA ALA A 100 -11.01 -7.66 -6.03
C ALA A 100 -9.60 -7.26 -5.58
N GLY A 101 -8.86 -8.20 -4.99
CA GLY A 101 -7.49 -7.97 -4.50
C GLY A 101 -6.40 -7.91 -5.58
N LYS A 102 -6.73 -8.17 -6.85
CA LYS A 102 -5.81 -8.15 -8.00
C LYS A 102 -5.29 -6.75 -8.31
N TRP A 103 -6.10 -5.73 -8.09
CA TRP A 103 -5.80 -4.35 -8.47
C TRP A 103 -4.94 -3.61 -7.45
N PHE A 104 -4.09 -4.34 -6.73
CA PHE A 104 -3.06 -3.79 -5.85
C PHE A 104 -1.69 -3.87 -6.52
N PRO A 105 -0.68 -3.13 -6.02
CA PRO A 105 0.71 -3.38 -6.35
C PRO A 105 1.05 -4.87 -6.26
N THR A 106 1.96 -5.32 -7.13
CA THR A 106 2.38 -6.73 -7.24
C THR A 106 1.25 -7.76 -7.45
N GLY A 107 0.03 -7.32 -7.79
CA GLY A 107 -1.09 -8.21 -8.10
C GLY A 107 -1.82 -8.77 -6.88
N CYS A 108 -1.50 -8.30 -5.66
CA CYS A 108 -2.10 -8.84 -4.45
C CYS A 108 -2.25 -7.81 -3.33
N HIS A 109 -3.38 -7.86 -2.63
CA HIS A 109 -3.69 -6.97 -1.51
C HIS A 109 -2.78 -7.15 -0.28
N LYS A 110 -2.04 -8.27 -0.20
CA LYS A 110 -1.11 -8.56 0.92
C LYS A 110 0.00 -7.53 1.07
N VAL A 111 0.32 -6.78 0.02
CA VAL A 111 1.28 -5.66 0.07
C VAL A 111 0.96 -4.66 1.19
N GLY A 112 -0.32 -4.40 1.46
CA GLY A 112 -0.73 -3.49 2.53
C GLY A 112 -0.42 -4.02 3.93
N ALA A 113 -0.57 -5.33 4.15
CA ALA A 113 -0.26 -5.95 5.42
C ALA A 113 1.26 -5.92 5.69
N SER A 114 2.08 -6.25 4.68
CA SER A 114 3.53 -6.20 4.82
C SER A 114 4.04 -4.77 5.05
N PHE A 115 3.54 -3.82 4.26
CA PHE A 115 3.92 -2.41 4.40
C PHE A 115 3.46 -1.83 5.74
N GLY A 116 2.20 -2.05 6.13
CA GLY A 116 1.62 -1.49 7.35
C GLY A 116 2.31 -1.94 8.63
N CYS A 117 2.85 -3.17 8.65
CA CYS A 117 3.62 -3.66 9.80
C CYS A 117 5.03 -3.04 9.88
N LEU A 118 5.64 -2.73 8.72
CA LEU A 118 7.00 -2.22 8.65
C LEU A 118 7.07 -0.69 8.76
N ALA A 119 6.11 0.02 8.17
CA ALA A 119 6.11 1.47 8.05
C ALA A 119 6.24 2.22 9.40
N PRO A 120 5.54 1.86 10.49
CA PRO A 120 5.70 2.52 11.79
C PRO A 120 7.14 2.43 12.32
N ARG A 121 7.80 1.29 12.14
CA ARG A 121 9.19 1.08 12.59
C ARG A 121 10.19 1.82 11.70
N LEU A 122 9.92 1.94 10.40
CA LEU A 122 10.73 2.74 9.48
C LEU A 122 10.66 4.23 9.82
N VAL A 123 9.47 4.79 10.01
CA VAL A 123 9.29 6.23 10.25
C VAL A 123 9.71 6.67 11.67
N THR A 124 9.81 5.73 12.60
CA THR A 124 10.34 5.98 13.96
C THR A 124 11.85 5.69 14.07
N GLY A 125 12.45 5.07 13.06
CA GLY A 125 13.86 4.64 13.10
C GLY A 125 14.13 3.40 13.96
N GLN A 126 13.08 2.75 14.49
CA GLN A 126 13.21 1.51 15.25
C GLN A 126 13.62 0.32 14.36
N PHE A 127 13.30 0.40 13.06
CA PHE A 127 13.92 -0.44 12.04
C PHE A 127 14.97 0.40 11.32
N ASP A 128 16.25 0.05 11.46
CA ASP A 128 17.38 0.72 10.80
C ASP A 128 17.74 -0.09 9.54
N VAL A 129 17.53 0.48 8.35
CA VAL A 129 17.72 -0.21 7.06
C VAL A 129 19.14 -0.69 6.79
N ASP A 130 20.13 -0.08 7.45
CA ASP A 130 21.54 -0.46 7.28
C ASP A 130 21.94 -1.64 8.16
N LYS A 131 21.17 -1.91 9.22
CA LYS A 131 21.48 -2.95 10.21
C LYS A 131 20.50 -4.12 10.20
N HIS A 132 19.22 -3.82 10.02
CA HIS A 132 18.15 -4.80 10.16
C HIS A 132 17.76 -5.38 8.79
N LYS A 133 17.33 -6.64 8.81
CA LYS A 133 16.71 -7.32 7.67
C LYS A 133 15.31 -7.74 8.07
N ALA A 134 14.33 -7.45 7.20
CA ALA A 134 12.96 -7.88 7.42
C ALA A 134 12.78 -9.30 6.84
N VAL A 135 12.24 -10.21 7.64
CA VAL A 135 11.97 -11.60 7.24
C VAL A 135 10.49 -11.89 7.50
N TRP A 136 9.81 -12.38 6.48
CA TRP A 136 8.38 -12.69 6.52
C TRP A 136 8.16 -14.15 6.12
N PRO A 137 7.70 -15.03 7.03
CA PRO A 137 7.22 -16.35 6.62
C PRO A 137 5.93 -16.14 5.83
N SER A 138 5.93 -16.52 4.55
CA SER A 138 4.75 -16.40 3.67
C SER A 138 4.65 -17.59 2.73
N THR A 139 3.43 -17.88 2.27
CA THR A 139 3.16 -18.82 1.16
C THR A 139 3.39 -18.18 -0.22
N GLY A 140 3.84 -16.93 -0.24
CA GLY A 140 3.95 -16.04 -1.40
C GLY A 140 4.00 -14.59 -0.98
#